data_AF-A0A2K4YGT5-F1
#
_entry.id   AF-A0A2K4YGT5-F1
#
_cell.length_a   1.000
_cell.length_b   1.000
_cell.length_c   1.000
_cell.angle_alpha   90.00
_cell.angle_beta   90.00
_cell.angle_gamma   90.00
#
_symmetry.space_group_name_H-M   'P 1'
#
loop_
_entity.id
_entity.type
_entity.pdbx_description
1 polymer ?
#
loop_
_entity_poly.entity_id
_entity_poly.type
_entity_poly.pdbx_seq_one_letter_code
_entity_poly.pdbx_strand_id
1 'polypeptide(L)'
;MDHSEELRLLAESVRTAMGSSSGAMLDAALTDLGWHDMLDEIPDIAIPLVFRLLGETGAHAPVLNDVVLRAAGRSPGGLTPLPFAGDSWVVWKRDDIPSSAIDNDLPIHPVAEGDSAAQAGLAAGRQALGWWLVGTSRAMLALARQHALDRVQFGRHISSFQATRPRLAETLVAIEGAEATLHAATAASDDPDDLTSLLAKAAAGQAALTAARHCQQVLGGIGFTAEHRLHHHIKRSLILDNLLGSARELTSQAGVALRAKGSAPRLVQL
;
A
#
# COMPACT_ATOMS: atom_id res chain seq x y z
N MET A 1 -25.89 -15.61 11.19
CA MET A 1 -25.26 -14.29 11.25
C MET A 1 -25.21 -13.78 9.82
N ASP A 2 -25.45 -12.49 9.57
CA ASP A 2 -25.34 -11.94 8.21
C ASP A 2 -23.86 -11.92 7.79
N HIS A 3 -23.55 -12.35 6.58
CA HIS A 3 -22.16 -12.35 6.07
C HIS A 3 -21.56 -10.94 6.08
N SER A 4 -22.38 -9.89 5.92
CA SER A 4 -21.93 -8.50 6.07
C SER A 4 -21.51 -8.16 7.51
N GLU A 5 -22.20 -8.73 8.50
CA GLU A 5 -21.90 -8.52 9.91
C GLU A 5 -20.60 -9.24 10.31
N GLU A 6 -20.38 -10.46 9.81
CA GLU A 6 -19.13 -11.22 9.97
C GLU A 6 -17.92 -10.42 9.47
N LEU A 7 -17.97 -9.92 8.24
CA LEU A 7 -16.89 -9.11 7.65
C LEU A 7 -16.64 -7.82 8.43
N ARG A 8 -17.69 -7.19 8.98
CA ARG A 8 -17.55 -6.00 9.82
C ARG A 8 -16.81 -6.32 11.12
N LEU A 9 -17.18 -7.41 11.80
CA LEU A 9 -16.53 -7.84 13.06
C LEU A 9 -15.07 -8.25 12.83
N LEU A 10 -14.79 -8.93 11.71
CA LEU A 10 -13.43 -9.24 11.29
C LEU A 10 -12.61 -7.96 11.08
N ALA A 11 -13.14 -7.00 10.29
CA ALA A 11 -12.47 -5.74 10.03
C ALA A 11 -12.18 -4.94 11.33
N GLU A 12 -13.09 -4.98 12.29
CA GLU A 12 -12.91 -4.36 13.61
C GLU A 12 -11.81 -5.08 14.42
N SER A 13 -11.78 -6.40 14.40
CA SER A 13 -10.76 -7.22 15.08
C SER A 13 -9.36 -6.96 14.50
N VAL A 14 -9.22 -6.95 13.17
CA VAL A 14 -7.97 -6.63 12.47
C VAL A 14 -7.53 -5.20 12.80
N ARG A 15 -8.45 -4.23 12.80
CA ARG A 15 -8.14 -2.83 13.16
C ARG A 15 -7.66 -2.72 14.60
N THR A 16 -8.27 -3.44 15.54
CA THR A 16 -7.83 -3.45 16.96
C THR A 16 -6.45 -4.06 17.11
N ALA A 17 -6.14 -5.17 16.41
CA ALA A 17 -4.81 -5.77 16.42
C ALA A 17 -3.74 -4.78 15.90
N MET A 18 -4.00 -4.13 14.77
CA MET A 18 -3.08 -3.13 14.17
C MET A 18 -2.97 -1.83 14.98
N GLY A 19 -3.98 -1.50 15.79
CA GLY A 19 -3.92 -0.34 16.69
C GLY A 19 -3.01 -0.55 17.90
N SER A 20 -2.64 -1.80 18.21
CA SER A 20 -1.92 -2.18 19.43
C SER A 20 -0.60 -2.90 19.19
N SER A 21 -0.35 -3.39 17.97
CA SER A 21 0.83 -4.19 17.65
C SER A 21 1.34 -3.94 16.24
N SER A 22 2.61 -4.29 16.01
CA SER A 22 3.30 -4.24 14.72
C SER A 22 4.38 -5.33 14.70
N GLY A 23 5.01 -5.55 13.54
CA GLY A 23 6.12 -6.49 13.40
C GLY A 23 5.70 -7.94 13.63
N ALA A 24 6.56 -8.71 14.28
CA ALA A 24 6.35 -10.12 14.59
C ALA A 24 5.10 -10.34 15.47
N MET A 25 4.79 -9.40 16.38
CA MET A 25 3.60 -9.48 17.22
C MET A 25 2.31 -9.39 16.39
N LEU A 26 2.26 -8.46 15.42
CA LEU A 26 1.10 -8.34 14.54
C LEU A 26 1.01 -9.52 13.58
N ASP A 27 2.14 -10.05 13.10
CA ASP A 27 2.18 -11.26 12.27
C ASP A 27 1.54 -12.46 12.98
N ALA A 28 1.89 -12.68 14.25
CA ALA A 28 1.27 -13.70 15.09
C ALA A 28 -0.22 -13.44 15.31
N ALA A 29 -0.60 -12.21 15.65
CA ALA A 29 -2.01 -11.85 15.86
C ALA A 29 -2.88 -12.04 14.61
N LEU A 30 -2.36 -11.70 13.42
CA LEU A 30 -3.06 -11.94 12.15
C LEU A 30 -3.17 -13.44 11.85
N THR A 31 -2.15 -14.21 12.17
CA THR A 31 -2.20 -15.68 12.06
C THR A 31 -3.29 -16.26 12.95
N ASP A 32 -3.38 -15.82 14.20
CA ASP A 32 -4.43 -16.25 15.14
C ASP A 32 -5.84 -15.82 14.70
N LEU A 33 -5.96 -14.71 13.97
CA LEU A 33 -7.20 -14.25 13.34
C LEU A 33 -7.54 -14.99 12.03
N GLY A 34 -6.77 -16.01 11.64
CA GLY A 34 -7.02 -16.83 10.46
C GLY A 34 -6.54 -16.21 9.15
N TRP A 35 -5.46 -15.41 9.17
CA TRP A 35 -4.91 -14.76 7.96
C TRP A 35 -4.69 -15.73 6.79
N HIS A 36 -4.09 -16.89 7.03
CA HIS A 36 -3.82 -17.87 5.97
C HIS A 36 -5.10 -18.46 5.38
N ASP A 37 -6.07 -18.81 6.23
CA ASP A 37 -7.37 -19.34 5.78
C ASP A 37 -8.12 -18.29 4.95
N MET A 38 -8.13 -17.02 5.40
CA MET A 38 -8.72 -15.92 4.64
C MET A 38 -8.02 -15.68 3.29
N LEU A 39 -6.70 -15.79 3.25
CA LEU A 39 -5.93 -15.61 2.02
C LEU A 39 -6.21 -16.73 1.02
N ASP A 40 -6.50 -17.94 1.49
CA ASP A 40 -6.84 -19.08 0.65
C ASP A 40 -8.29 -19.04 0.17
N GLU A 41 -9.24 -18.72 1.05
CA GLU A 41 -10.67 -18.78 0.76
C GLU A 41 -11.23 -17.50 0.12
N ILE A 42 -10.79 -16.32 0.57
CA ILE A 42 -11.35 -15.01 0.19
C ILE A 42 -10.26 -13.94 -0.05
N PRO A 43 -9.25 -14.20 -0.91
CA PRO A 43 -8.13 -13.28 -1.13
C PRO A 43 -8.57 -11.88 -1.59
N ASP A 44 -9.62 -11.81 -2.41
CA ASP A 44 -10.16 -10.55 -2.97
C ASP A 44 -10.82 -9.66 -1.90
N ILE A 45 -11.08 -10.20 -0.71
CA ILE A 45 -11.58 -9.46 0.46
C ILE A 45 -10.44 -9.25 1.46
N ALA A 46 -9.69 -10.31 1.75
CA ALA A 46 -8.63 -10.31 2.77
C ALA A 46 -7.49 -9.34 2.43
N ILE A 47 -7.01 -9.34 1.18
CA ILE A 47 -5.90 -8.49 0.74
C ILE A 47 -6.28 -7.00 0.82
N PRO A 48 -7.39 -6.52 0.23
CA PRO A 48 -7.79 -5.13 0.37
C PRO A 48 -7.98 -4.70 1.82
N LEU A 49 -8.64 -5.55 2.63
CA LEU A 49 -8.93 -5.24 4.02
C LEU A 49 -7.65 -5.05 4.85
N VAL A 50 -6.78 -6.07 4.87
CA VAL A 50 -5.57 -6.08 5.70
C VAL A 50 -4.61 -5.00 5.25
N PHE A 51 -4.31 -4.92 3.95
CA PHE A 51 -3.30 -3.98 3.46
C PHE A 51 -3.75 -2.53 3.55
N ARG A 52 -5.04 -2.23 3.30
CA ARG A 52 -5.55 -0.87 3.54
C ARG A 52 -5.44 -0.48 5.01
N LEU A 53 -5.78 -1.39 5.93
CA LEU A 53 -5.66 -1.15 7.38
C LEU A 53 -4.21 -0.96 7.84
N LEU A 54 -3.26 -1.71 7.29
CA LEU A 54 -1.82 -1.50 7.54
C LEU A 54 -1.41 -0.06 7.18
N GLY A 55 -1.91 0.46 6.05
CA GLY A 55 -1.67 1.83 5.63
C GLY A 55 -2.34 2.89 6.51
N GLU A 56 -3.62 2.67 6.85
CA GLU A 56 -4.41 3.60 7.68
C GLU A 56 -3.85 3.75 9.09
N THR A 57 -3.44 2.63 9.70
CA THR A 57 -2.95 2.58 11.07
C THR A 57 -1.46 2.93 11.18
N GLY A 58 -0.70 2.71 10.11
CA GLY A 58 0.75 2.78 10.15
C GLY A 58 1.41 1.56 10.80
N ALA A 59 0.66 0.49 11.10
CA ALA A 59 1.23 -0.79 11.50
C ALA A 59 1.97 -1.46 10.33
N HIS A 60 2.78 -2.47 10.62
CA HIS A 60 3.46 -3.29 9.61
C HIS A 60 3.50 -4.75 10.04
N ALA A 61 3.45 -5.66 9.06
CA ALA A 61 3.68 -7.08 9.25
C ALA A 61 4.23 -7.66 7.93
N PRO A 62 5.01 -8.75 7.96
CA PRO A 62 5.62 -9.38 6.78
C PRO A 62 4.61 -10.16 5.91
N VAL A 63 3.30 -9.90 6.06
CA VAL A 63 2.20 -10.61 5.38
C VAL A 63 2.19 -10.47 3.86
N LEU A 64 2.96 -9.53 3.30
CA LEU A 64 3.23 -9.47 1.85
C LEU A 64 3.90 -10.74 1.35
N ASN A 65 4.78 -11.36 2.16
CA ASN A 65 5.43 -12.61 1.81
C ASN A 65 4.37 -13.70 1.56
N ASP A 66 3.33 -13.77 2.39
CA ASP A 66 2.27 -14.77 2.25
C ASP A 66 1.47 -14.57 0.97
N VAL A 67 1.12 -13.33 0.63
CA VAL A 67 0.43 -13.01 -0.63
C VAL A 67 1.24 -13.48 -1.84
N VAL A 68 2.53 -13.17 -1.86
CA VAL A 68 3.43 -13.52 -2.97
C VAL A 68 3.64 -15.04 -3.05
N LEU A 69 3.87 -15.69 -1.91
CA LEU A 69 4.09 -17.14 -1.84
C LEU A 69 2.84 -17.91 -2.26
N ARG A 70 1.67 -17.54 -1.74
CA ARG A 70 0.38 -18.19 -2.06
C ARG A 70 0.05 -18.08 -3.54
N ALA A 71 0.17 -16.90 -4.13
CA ALA A 71 -0.06 -16.71 -5.56
C ALA A 71 1.00 -17.41 -6.44
N ALA A 72 2.19 -17.70 -5.90
CA ALA A 72 3.21 -18.51 -6.56
C ALA A 72 3.05 -20.03 -6.31
N GLY A 73 1.98 -20.48 -5.64
CA GLY A 73 1.75 -21.89 -5.32
C GLY A 73 2.71 -22.47 -4.25
N ARG A 74 3.28 -21.60 -3.41
CA ARG A 74 4.20 -21.96 -2.32
C ARG A 74 3.49 -21.82 -0.96
N SER A 75 3.95 -22.58 0.02
CA SER A 75 3.39 -22.52 1.38
C SER A 75 3.59 -21.14 2.03
N PRO A 76 2.61 -20.66 2.83
CA PRO A 76 2.75 -19.42 3.58
C PRO A 76 3.77 -19.55 4.73
N GLY A 77 4.06 -18.45 5.41
CA GLY A 77 5.01 -18.40 6.53
C GLY A 77 6.49 -18.30 6.11
N GLY A 78 6.79 -18.52 4.83
CA GLY A 78 8.15 -18.46 4.29
C GLY A 78 8.70 -17.04 4.14
N LEU A 79 9.99 -16.99 3.78
CA LEU A 79 10.65 -15.79 3.26
C LEU A 79 10.75 -15.92 1.74
N THR A 80 10.50 -14.82 1.03
CA THR A 80 10.71 -14.74 -0.41
C THR A 80 11.50 -13.49 -0.75
N PRO A 81 12.50 -13.57 -1.65
CA PRO A 81 13.07 -12.39 -2.26
C PRO A 81 11.99 -11.61 -3.03
N LEU A 82 12.02 -10.29 -2.91
CA LEU A 82 11.10 -9.36 -3.54
C LEU A 82 11.92 -8.36 -4.38
N PRO A 83 11.56 -8.14 -5.66
CA PRO A 83 12.17 -7.07 -6.44
C PRO A 83 11.98 -5.71 -5.76
N PHE A 84 13.03 -4.91 -5.79
CA PHE A 84 13.05 -3.53 -5.33
C PHE A 84 13.58 -2.64 -6.47
N ALA A 85 13.08 -1.42 -6.54
CA ALA A 85 13.44 -0.48 -7.59
C ALA A 85 14.97 -0.33 -7.76
N GLY A 86 15.40 -0.06 -8.98
CA GLY A 86 16.83 0.02 -9.32
C GLY A 86 17.53 -1.33 -9.39
N ASP A 87 16.85 -2.36 -9.91
CA ASP A 87 17.39 -3.70 -10.16
C ASP A 87 18.00 -4.38 -8.91
N SER A 88 17.39 -4.12 -7.75
CA SER A 88 17.84 -4.68 -6.48
C SER A 88 16.81 -5.65 -5.89
N TRP A 89 17.22 -6.43 -4.90
CA TRP A 89 16.37 -7.43 -4.25
C TRP A 89 16.39 -7.23 -2.75
N VAL A 90 15.24 -7.45 -2.13
CA VAL A 90 15.09 -7.39 -0.69
C VAL A 90 14.34 -8.59 -0.15
N VAL A 91 14.54 -8.90 1.13
CA VAL A 91 13.69 -9.83 1.89
C VAL A 91 13.06 -9.08 3.05
N TRP A 92 11.78 -9.33 3.28
CA TRP A 92 11.11 -8.86 4.48
C TRP A 92 11.15 -9.97 5.52
N LYS A 93 11.94 -9.78 6.58
CA LYS A 93 12.05 -10.76 7.67
C LYS A 93 10.83 -10.75 8.59
N ARG A 94 10.53 -11.91 9.18
CA ARG A 94 9.47 -12.05 10.19
C ARG A 94 9.93 -11.79 11.63
N ASP A 95 11.23 -11.67 11.83
CA ASP A 95 11.80 -11.29 13.12
C ASP A 95 11.91 -9.76 13.23
N ASP A 96 11.79 -9.25 14.45
CA ASP A 96 11.99 -7.83 14.77
C ASP A 96 13.44 -7.55 15.17
N ILE A 97 14.39 -8.36 14.69
CA ILE A 97 15.80 -8.22 15.07
C ILE A 97 16.35 -6.94 14.40
N PRO A 98 16.83 -5.95 15.18
CA PRO A 98 17.44 -4.75 14.62
C PRO A 98 18.61 -5.14 13.71
N SER A 99 18.56 -4.67 12.49
CA SER A 99 19.47 -5.10 11.42
C SER A 99 19.65 -3.91 10.46
N SER A 100 20.56 -4.01 9.50
CA SER A 100 20.80 -2.99 8.44
C SER A 100 19.62 -2.92 7.47
N ALA A 101 18.42 -2.72 7.99
CA ALA A 101 17.20 -2.52 7.24
C ALA A 101 17.27 -1.18 6.51
N ILE A 102 16.59 -1.10 5.37
CA ILE A 102 16.44 0.15 4.62
C ILE A 102 15.70 1.21 5.47
N ASP A 103 14.85 0.75 6.39
CA ASP A 103 14.17 1.55 7.41
C ASP A 103 14.10 0.76 8.72
N ASN A 104 14.40 1.38 9.86
CA ASN A 104 14.29 0.70 11.15
C ASN A 104 12.83 0.37 11.50
N ASP A 105 11.86 1.05 10.88
CA ASP A 105 10.42 0.80 11.05
C ASP A 105 9.91 -0.33 10.14
N LEU A 106 10.72 -0.88 9.24
CA LEU A 106 10.37 -2.02 8.37
C LEU A 106 11.57 -2.98 8.22
N PRO A 107 11.52 -4.24 8.68
CA PRO A 107 12.63 -5.19 8.61
C PRO A 107 12.83 -5.76 7.17
N ILE A 108 13.12 -4.85 6.23
CA ILE A 108 13.40 -5.10 4.82
C ILE A 108 14.90 -4.99 4.60
N HIS A 109 15.51 -6.08 4.13
CA HIS A 109 16.96 -6.22 4.01
C HIS A 109 17.38 -6.48 2.57
N PRO A 110 18.44 -5.81 2.08
CA PRO A 110 18.98 -6.10 0.76
C PRO A 110 19.54 -7.53 0.72
N VAL A 111 19.34 -8.21 -0.40
CA VAL A 111 19.93 -9.51 -0.72
C VAL A 111 20.61 -9.44 -2.09
N ALA A 112 21.66 -10.25 -2.28
CA ALA A 112 22.49 -10.20 -3.48
C ALA A 112 21.72 -10.58 -4.76
N GLU A 113 20.83 -11.55 -4.64
CA GLU A 113 20.00 -12.04 -5.74
C GLU A 113 18.73 -12.66 -5.16
N GLY A 114 17.66 -12.62 -5.95
CA GLY A 114 16.42 -13.31 -5.65
C GLY A 114 15.97 -14.14 -6.85
N ASP A 115 15.39 -15.30 -6.59
CA ASP A 115 14.58 -15.95 -7.62
C ASP A 115 13.44 -15.01 -7.99
N SER A 116 13.22 -14.81 -9.29
CA SER A 116 12.03 -14.08 -9.75
C SER A 116 10.81 -14.76 -9.15
N ALA A 117 10.09 -14.03 -8.29
CA ALA A 117 8.77 -14.42 -7.88
C ALA A 117 7.99 -14.77 -9.17
N ALA A 118 7.23 -15.86 -9.13
CA ALA A 118 6.37 -16.23 -10.24
C ALA A 118 5.52 -15.01 -10.62
N GLN A 119 5.24 -14.85 -11.91
CA GLN A 119 4.52 -13.70 -12.43
C GLN A 119 3.21 -13.43 -11.64
N ALA A 120 2.45 -14.47 -11.32
CA ALA A 120 1.26 -14.39 -10.46
C ALA A 120 1.56 -13.85 -9.04
N GLY A 121 2.69 -14.23 -8.45
CA GLY A 121 3.16 -13.71 -7.17
C GLY A 121 3.47 -12.20 -7.21
N LEU A 122 4.09 -11.73 -8.30
CA LEU A 122 4.33 -10.30 -8.50
C LEU A 122 3.03 -9.52 -8.67
N ALA A 123 2.06 -10.05 -9.42
CA ALA A 123 0.77 -9.42 -9.62
C ALA A 123 0.00 -9.26 -8.30
N ALA A 124 -0.15 -10.34 -7.54
CA ALA A 124 -0.83 -10.31 -6.24
C ALA A 124 -0.12 -9.39 -5.24
N GLY A 125 1.21 -9.44 -5.17
CA GLY A 125 2.00 -8.55 -4.31
C GLY A 125 1.85 -7.07 -4.68
N ARG A 126 1.76 -6.75 -5.98
CA ARG A 126 1.52 -5.38 -6.47
C ARG A 126 0.14 -4.87 -6.06
N GLN A 127 -0.90 -5.69 -6.16
CA GLN A 127 -2.24 -5.32 -5.68
C GLN A 127 -2.23 -5.06 -4.17
N ALA A 128 -1.63 -5.97 -3.39
CA ALA A 128 -1.52 -5.82 -1.94
C ALA A 128 -0.78 -4.54 -1.53
N LEU A 129 0.37 -4.24 -2.15
CA LEU A 129 1.09 -2.99 -1.92
C LEU A 129 0.31 -1.75 -2.38
N GLY A 130 -0.48 -1.87 -3.44
CA GLY A 130 -1.37 -0.80 -3.88
C GLY A 130 -2.39 -0.43 -2.81
N TRP A 131 -3.05 -1.43 -2.21
CA TRP A 131 -3.96 -1.22 -1.08
C TRP A 131 -3.29 -0.59 0.14
N TRP A 132 -2.04 -0.99 0.42
CA TRP A 132 -1.24 -0.37 1.49
C TRP A 132 -0.93 1.10 1.19
N LEU A 133 -0.52 1.42 -0.03
CA LEU A 133 -0.25 2.79 -0.46
C LEU A 133 -1.52 3.66 -0.40
N VAL A 134 -2.68 3.12 -0.79
CA VAL A 134 -3.99 3.79 -0.65
C VAL A 134 -4.30 4.07 0.81
N GLY A 135 -4.19 3.09 1.71
CA GLY A 135 -4.41 3.28 3.14
C GLY A 135 -3.46 4.34 3.74
N THR A 136 -2.18 4.29 3.36
CA THR A 136 -1.16 5.26 3.79
C THR A 136 -1.51 6.67 3.31
N SER A 137 -2.00 6.80 2.07
CA SER A 137 -2.45 8.06 1.50
C SER A 137 -3.67 8.63 2.24
N ARG A 138 -4.63 7.76 2.61
CA ARG A 138 -5.80 8.16 3.41
C ARG A 138 -5.39 8.64 4.80
N ALA A 139 -4.41 7.99 5.44
CA ALA A 139 -3.89 8.45 6.73
C ALA A 139 -3.23 9.85 6.64
N MET A 140 -2.42 10.09 5.60
CA MET A 140 -1.83 11.41 5.34
C MET A 140 -2.91 12.48 5.10
N LEU A 141 -3.94 12.15 4.31
CA LEU A 141 -5.06 13.06 4.05
C LEU A 141 -5.85 13.37 5.32
N ALA A 142 -6.13 12.37 6.15
CA ALA A 142 -6.84 12.54 7.43
C ALA A 142 -6.06 13.47 8.37
N LEU A 143 -4.75 13.28 8.47
CA LEU A 143 -3.85 14.13 9.24
C LEU A 143 -3.85 15.59 8.76
N ALA A 144 -3.70 15.80 7.46
CA ALA A 144 -3.70 17.15 6.88
C ALA A 144 -5.06 17.83 6.99
N ARG A 145 -6.15 17.09 6.81
CA ARG A 145 -7.51 17.59 7.01
C ARG A 145 -7.71 18.01 8.47
N GLN A 146 -7.30 17.20 9.43
CA GLN A 146 -7.42 17.53 10.85
C GLN A 146 -6.64 18.80 11.17
N HIS A 147 -5.38 18.88 10.74
CA HIS A 147 -4.57 20.09 10.89
C HIS A 147 -5.25 21.32 10.27
N ALA A 148 -5.84 21.16 9.08
CA ALA A 148 -6.51 22.25 8.39
C ALA A 148 -7.77 22.75 9.11
N LEU A 149 -8.48 21.84 9.79
CA LEU A 149 -9.66 22.15 10.59
C LEU A 149 -9.30 22.76 11.94
N ASP A 150 -8.18 22.38 12.55
CA ASP A 150 -7.81 22.87 13.88
C ASP A 150 -7.04 24.20 13.83
N ARG A 151 -6.20 24.39 12.81
CA ARG A 151 -5.30 25.54 12.74
C ARG A 151 -6.04 26.82 12.31
N VAL A 152 -5.94 27.85 13.14
CA VAL A 152 -6.44 29.21 12.85
C VAL A 152 -5.28 30.13 12.45
N GLN A 153 -5.40 30.78 11.30
CA GLN A 153 -4.49 31.83 10.83
C GLN A 153 -5.28 32.94 10.16
N PHE A 154 -4.82 34.18 10.28
CA PHE A 154 -5.51 35.36 9.73
C PHE A 154 -6.99 35.42 10.14
N GLY A 155 -7.28 35.08 11.40
CA GLY A 155 -8.62 35.15 11.98
C GLY A 155 -9.60 34.04 11.58
N ARG A 156 -9.18 32.99 10.86
CA ARG A 156 -10.06 31.87 10.47
C ARG A 156 -9.30 30.55 10.32
N HIS A 157 -10.02 29.43 10.32
CA HIS A 157 -9.43 28.11 10.07
C HIS A 157 -8.77 28.02 8.70
N ILE A 158 -7.64 27.31 8.59
CA ILE A 158 -6.91 27.26 7.33
C ILE A 158 -7.64 26.46 6.24
N SER A 159 -8.59 25.60 6.63
CA SER A 159 -9.54 24.92 5.75
C SER A 159 -10.40 25.89 4.92
N SER A 160 -10.58 27.14 5.38
CA SER A 160 -11.34 28.16 4.67
C SER A 160 -10.58 28.81 3.51
N PHE A 161 -9.25 28.67 3.40
CA PHE A 161 -8.48 29.27 2.31
C PHE A 161 -8.54 28.42 1.03
N GLN A 162 -8.63 29.09 -0.11
CA GLN A 162 -8.60 28.47 -1.44
C GLN A 162 -7.23 27.84 -1.77
N ALA A 163 -6.16 28.16 -1.05
CA ALA A 163 -4.86 27.51 -1.23
C ALA A 163 -4.82 26.09 -0.63
N THR A 164 -5.70 25.79 0.34
CA THR A 164 -5.72 24.52 1.09
C THR A 164 -6.70 23.53 0.47
N ARG A 165 -7.92 23.98 0.14
CA ARG A 165 -9.00 23.08 -0.32
C ARG A 165 -8.68 22.29 -1.59
N PRO A 166 -8.15 22.90 -2.68
CA PRO A 166 -7.84 22.16 -3.90
C PRO A 166 -6.79 21.08 -3.67
N ARG A 167 -5.77 21.33 -2.83
CA ARG A 167 -4.74 20.33 -2.51
C ARG A 167 -5.34 19.08 -1.88
N LEU A 168 -6.21 19.26 -0.87
CA LEU A 168 -6.88 18.13 -0.20
C LEU A 168 -7.87 17.42 -1.13
N ALA A 169 -8.57 18.17 -1.99
CA ALA A 169 -9.50 17.61 -2.97
C ALA A 169 -8.77 16.80 -4.06
N GLU A 170 -7.69 17.33 -4.63
CA GLU A 170 -6.84 16.63 -5.60
C GLU A 170 -6.20 15.38 -5.00
N THR A 171 -5.77 15.44 -3.73
CA THR A 171 -5.29 14.26 -3.02
C THR A 171 -6.39 13.20 -2.91
N LEU A 172 -7.61 13.59 -2.52
CA LEU A 172 -8.73 12.65 -2.46
C LEU A 172 -9.02 12.03 -3.84
N VAL A 173 -9.08 12.85 -4.90
CA VAL A 173 -9.30 12.36 -6.27
C VAL A 173 -8.23 11.35 -6.70
N ALA A 174 -6.95 11.62 -6.39
CA ALA A 174 -5.87 10.69 -6.70
C ALA A 174 -6.01 9.35 -5.94
N ILE A 175 -6.43 9.40 -4.67
CA ILE A 175 -6.68 8.21 -3.86
C ILE A 175 -7.85 7.39 -4.42
N GLU A 176 -9.00 8.02 -4.67
CA GLU A 176 -10.18 7.33 -5.21
C GLU A 176 -9.90 6.73 -6.59
N GLY A 177 -9.13 7.45 -7.43
CA GLY A 177 -8.70 6.95 -8.73
C GLY A 177 -7.78 5.72 -8.64
N ALA A 178 -6.85 5.70 -7.68
CA ALA A 178 -6.00 4.54 -7.44
C ALA A 178 -6.77 3.35 -6.82
N GLU A 179 -7.74 3.61 -5.96
CA GLU A 179 -8.60 2.56 -5.40
C GLU A 179 -9.48 1.92 -6.48
N ALA A 180 -10.00 2.72 -7.42
CA ALA A 180 -10.73 2.21 -8.57
C ALA A 180 -9.90 1.29 -9.48
N THR A 181 -8.62 1.62 -9.72
CA THR A 181 -7.75 0.75 -10.54
C THR A 181 -7.38 -0.54 -9.81
N LEU A 182 -7.29 -0.53 -8.48
CA LEU A 182 -7.10 -1.76 -7.68
C LEU A 182 -8.31 -2.67 -7.76
N HIS A 183 -9.52 -2.13 -7.66
CA HIS A 183 -10.74 -2.92 -7.86
C HIS A 183 -10.80 -3.53 -9.27
N ALA A 184 -10.45 -2.77 -10.30
CA ALA A 184 -10.38 -3.31 -11.67
C ALA A 184 -9.32 -4.43 -11.80
N ALA A 185 -8.15 -4.28 -11.17
CA ALA A 185 -7.12 -5.30 -11.18
C ALA A 185 -7.55 -6.59 -10.44
N THR A 186 -8.31 -6.48 -9.36
CA THR A 186 -8.87 -7.65 -8.67
C THR A 186 -9.94 -8.35 -9.52
N ALA A 187 -10.74 -7.60 -10.28
CA ALA A 187 -11.77 -8.18 -11.16
C ALA A 187 -11.18 -8.83 -12.43
N ALA A 188 -9.96 -8.47 -12.83
CA ALA A 188 -9.30 -8.97 -14.04
C ALA A 188 -8.60 -10.32 -13.81
N SER A 189 -9.39 -11.39 -13.61
CA SER A 189 -8.88 -12.75 -13.29
C SER A 189 -8.01 -13.41 -14.37
N ASP A 190 -8.12 -12.97 -15.63
CA ASP A 190 -7.42 -13.53 -16.79
C ASP A 190 -6.54 -12.49 -17.52
N ASP A 191 -5.88 -11.57 -16.81
CA ASP A 191 -4.95 -10.62 -17.42
C ASP A 191 -3.60 -11.30 -17.76
N PRO A 192 -3.34 -11.65 -19.04
CA PRO A 192 -2.21 -12.52 -19.39
C PRO A 192 -0.84 -11.87 -19.11
N ASP A 193 -0.82 -10.55 -18.95
CA ASP A 193 0.40 -9.75 -18.79
C ASP A 193 0.45 -8.99 -17.46
N ASP A 194 -0.52 -9.22 -16.56
CA ASP A 194 -0.71 -8.51 -15.29
C ASP A 194 -0.66 -6.98 -15.41
N LEU A 195 -1.02 -6.46 -16.58
CA LEU A 195 -0.97 -5.04 -16.91
C LEU A 195 -1.85 -4.23 -15.95
N THR A 196 -3.01 -4.76 -15.57
CA THR A 196 -3.95 -4.17 -14.60
C THR A 196 -3.33 -4.05 -13.22
N SER A 197 -2.76 -5.13 -12.67
CA SER A 197 -2.05 -5.13 -11.37
C SER A 197 -0.86 -4.16 -11.36
N LEU A 198 -0.12 -4.12 -12.47
CA LEU A 198 1.01 -3.21 -12.67
C LEU A 198 0.55 -1.74 -12.70
N LEU A 199 -0.49 -1.42 -13.48
CA LEU A 199 -1.06 -0.07 -13.55
C LEU A 199 -1.69 0.36 -12.22
N ALA A 200 -2.36 -0.56 -11.52
CA ALA A 200 -2.96 -0.29 -10.22
C ALA A 200 -1.91 0.08 -9.17
N LYS A 201 -0.82 -0.68 -9.09
CA LYS A 201 0.32 -0.34 -8.21
C LYS A 201 0.97 0.98 -8.60
N ALA A 202 1.13 1.27 -9.89
CA ALA A 202 1.66 2.55 -10.35
C ALA A 202 0.76 3.73 -9.97
N ALA A 203 -0.55 3.60 -10.13
CA ALA A 203 -1.53 4.60 -9.73
C ALA A 203 -1.52 4.85 -8.22
N ALA A 204 -1.47 3.79 -7.41
CA ALA A 204 -1.39 3.88 -5.96
C ALA A 204 -0.09 4.57 -5.48
N GLY A 205 1.04 4.28 -6.12
CA GLY A 205 2.31 4.97 -5.86
C GLY A 205 2.25 6.47 -6.20
N GLN A 206 1.68 6.84 -7.35
CA GLN A 206 1.47 8.25 -7.71
C GLN A 206 0.52 8.98 -6.77
N ALA A 207 -0.55 8.31 -6.32
CA ALA A 207 -1.47 8.84 -5.32
C ALA A 207 -0.76 9.10 -4.00
N ALA A 208 0.08 8.17 -3.54
CA ALA A 208 0.86 8.32 -2.33
C ALA A 208 1.88 9.46 -2.40
N LEU A 209 2.59 9.61 -3.52
CA LEU A 209 3.49 10.74 -3.74
C LEU A 209 2.75 12.08 -3.77
N THR A 210 1.55 12.12 -4.35
CA THR A 210 0.68 13.30 -4.35
C THR A 210 0.20 13.64 -2.96
N ALA A 211 -0.28 12.64 -2.21
CA ALA A 211 -0.69 12.79 -0.82
C ALA A 211 0.46 13.30 0.05
N ALA A 212 1.66 12.71 -0.06
CA ALA A 212 2.84 13.15 0.68
C ALA A 212 3.13 14.64 0.45
N ARG A 213 3.23 15.09 -0.82
CA ARG A 213 3.50 16.49 -1.16
C ARG A 213 2.40 17.44 -0.67
N HIS A 214 1.14 17.12 -0.95
CA HIS A 214 0.03 18.01 -0.64
C HIS A 214 -0.23 18.10 0.86
N CYS A 215 -0.25 16.96 1.54
CA CYS A 215 -0.50 16.90 2.98
C CYS A 215 0.63 17.60 3.73
N GLN A 216 1.90 17.32 3.39
CA GLN A 216 3.04 17.99 4.03
C GLN A 216 2.97 19.51 3.86
N GLN A 217 2.59 20.00 2.67
CA GLN A 217 2.42 21.44 2.45
C GLN A 217 1.28 22.04 3.28
N VAL A 218 0.17 21.32 3.47
CA VAL A 218 -0.97 21.78 4.29
C VAL A 218 -0.59 21.87 5.77
N LEU A 219 0.25 20.95 6.28
CA LEU A 219 0.78 21.03 7.63
C LEU A 219 1.79 22.16 7.83
N GLY A 220 2.40 22.67 6.75
CA GLY A 220 3.43 23.69 6.83
C GLY A 220 4.63 23.20 7.65
N GLY A 221 5.22 24.07 8.48
CA GLY A 221 6.46 23.78 9.21
C GLY A 221 6.43 22.49 10.03
N ILE A 222 5.33 22.20 10.75
CA ILE A 222 5.22 20.99 11.57
C ILE A 222 5.16 19.70 10.74
N GLY A 223 4.80 19.79 9.45
CA GLY A 223 4.89 18.67 8.50
C GLY A 223 6.31 18.29 8.11
N PHE A 224 7.31 19.12 8.45
CA PHE A 224 8.74 18.86 8.20
C PHE A 224 9.50 18.42 9.46
N THR A 225 8.84 18.32 10.62
CA THR A 225 9.49 17.93 11.87
C THR A 225 9.16 16.49 12.25
N ALA A 226 10.03 15.90 13.08
CA ALA A 226 9.78 14.57 13.66
C ALA A 226 8.66 14.57 14.72
N GLU A 227 8.20 15.75 15.16
CA GLU A 227 7.16 15.90 16.17
C GLU A 227 5.76 15.51 15.64
N HIS A 228 5.58 15.51 14.32
CA HIS A 228 4.31 15.15 13.70
C HIS A 228 4.38 13.79 13.02
N ARG A 229 3.41 12.91 13.27
CA ARG A 229 3.37 11.54 12.75
C ARG A 229 3.30 11.39 11.21
N LEU A 230 3.09 12.49 10.47
CA LEU A 230 2.99 12.48 9.00
C LEU A 230 4.25 11.88 8.36
N HIS A 231 5.43 12.18 8.91
CA HIS A 231 6.69 11.76 8.32
C HIS A 231 6.85 10.22 8.29
N HIS A 232 6.24 9.48 9.22
CA HIS A 232 6.23 8.01 9.19
C HIS A 232 5.48 7.49 7.96
N HIS A 233 4.31 8.04 7.65
CA HIS A 233 3.55 7.65 6.45
C HIS A 233 4.27 8.05 5.16
N ILE A 234 4.95 9.20 5.13
CA ILE A 234 5.76 9.61 3.98
C ILE A 234 6.91 8.62 3.75
N LYS A 235 7.72 8.34 4.78
CA LYS A 235 8.82 7.34 4.69
C LYS A 235 8.31 5.99 4.22
N ARG A 236 7.21 5.50 4.84
CA ARG A 236 6.53 4.26 4.47
C ARG A 236 6.16 4.23 3.00
N SER A 237 5.52 5.29 2.50
CA SER A 237 5.08 5.37 1.11
C SER A 237 6.24 5.30 0.11
N LEU A 238 7.40 5.88 0.44
CA LEU A 238 8.58 5.83 -0.41
C LEU A 238 9.13 4.41 -0.52
N ILE A 239 9.17 3.66 0.58
CA ILE A 239 9.65 2.27 0.58
C ILE A 239 8.67 1.36 -0.17
N LEU A 240 7.38 1.47 0.15
CA LEU A 240 6.33 0.67 -0.48
C LEU A 240 6.16 0.98 -1.97
N ASP A 241 6.42 2.22 -2.41
CA ASP A 241 6.44 2.55 -3.84
C ASP A 241 7.53 1.75 -4.54
N ASN A 242 8.76 1.73 -4.00
CA ASN A 242 9.90 1.04 -4.62
C ASN A 242 9.81 -0.50 -4.57
N LEU A 243 9.02 -1.08 -3.65
CA LEU A 243 8.84 -2.53 -3.57
C LEU A 243 7.94 -3.04 -4.71
N LEU A 244 8.38 -4.11 -5.37
CA LEU A 244 7.76 -4.71 -6.57
C LEU A 244 7.63 -3.75 -7.78
N GLY A 245 8.52 -2.76 -7.83
CA GLY A 245 8.62 -1.73 -8.86
C GLY A 245 7.95 -0.41 -8.46
N SER A 246 8.69 0.68 -8.64
CA SER A 246 8.23 2.05 -8.41
C SER A 246 7.15 2.46 -9.41
N ALA A 247 6.30 3.42 -9.03
CA ALA A 247 5.31 3.97 -9.95
C ALA A 247 5.93 4.45 -11.28
N ARG A 248 7.16 4.95 -11.26
CA ARG A 248 7.90 5.35 -12.46
C ARG A 248 8.30 4.16 -13.33
N GLU A 249 8.93 3.15 -12.74
CA GLU A 249 9.36 1.95 -13.46
C GLU A 249 8.16 1.20 -14.04
N LEU A 250 7.11 1.01 -13.25
CA LEU A 250 5.89 0.33 -13.69
C LEU A 250 5.21 1.11 -14.82
N THR A 251 5.09 2.43 -14.73
CA THR A 251 4.54 3.24 -15.85
C THR A 251 5.36 3.07 -17.13
N SER A 252 6.70 3.03 -17.02
CA SER A 252 7.58 2.77 -18.15
C SER A 252 7.37 1.37 -18.74
N GLN A 253 7.30 0.35 -17.89
CA GLN A 253 7.04 -1.04 -18.28
C GLN A 253 5.68 -1.20 -18.98
N ALA A 254 4.62 -0.58 -18.45
CA ALA A 254 3.30 -0.54 -19.11
C ALA A 254 3.40 0.06 -20.51
N GLY A 255 4.12 1.18 -20.66
CA GLY A 255 4.34 1.81 -21.96
C GLY A 255 5.05 0.89 -22.96
N VAL A 256 6.08 0.16 -22.52
CA VAL A 256 6.78 -0.84 -23.34
C VAL A 256 5.83 -1.97 -23.74
N ALA A 257 5.07 -2.53 -22.80
CA ALA A 257 4.12 -3.61 -23.06
C ALA A 257 3.03 -3.20 -24.06
N LEU A 258 2.43 -2.01 -23.89
CA LEU A 258 1.42 -1.46 -24.79
C LEU A 258 1.97 -1.21 -26.20
N ARG A 259 3.21 -0.70 -26.31
CA ARG A 259 3.87 -0.53 -27.60
C ARG A 259 4.14 -1.86 -28.29
N ALA A 260 4.57 -2.88 -27.55
CA ALA A 260 4.81 -4.22 -28.09
C ALA A 260 3.50 -4.88 -28.58
N LYS A 261 2.40 -4.71 -27.83
CA LYS A 261 1.06 -5.19 -28.22
C LYS A 261 0.45 -4.45 -29.41
N GLY A 262 0.91 -3.23 -29.70
CA GLY A 262 0.35 -2.38 -30.76
C GLY A 262 -1.10 -1.93 -30.52
N SER A 263 -1.62 -2.11 -29.31
CA SER A 263 -2.99 -1.74 -28.93
C SER A 263 -3.05 -1.38 -27.44
N ALA A 264 -4.00 -0.50 -27.09
CA ALA A 264 -4.32 -0.18 -25.70
C ALA A 264 -5.72 -0.71 -25.36
N PRO A 265 -5.89 -1.40 -24.22
CA PRO A 265 -7.21 -1.82 -23.77
C PRO A 265 -8.11 -0.59 -23.58
N ARG A 266 -9.38 -0.71 -23.95
CA ARG A 266 -10.35 0.39 -23.78
C ARG A 266 -10.74 0.47 -22.30
N LEU A 267 -10.76 1.68 -21.75
CA LEU A 267 -11.17 1.97 -20.35
C LEU A 267 -12.56 1.44 -19.96
N VAL A 268 -13.43 1.10 -20.92
CA VAL A 268 -14.79 0.57 -20.70
C VAL A 268 -14.82 -0.98 -20.69
N GLN A 269 -13.67 -1.62 -20.91
CA GLN A 269 -13.53 -3.09 -20.94
C GLN A 269 -12.55 -3.59 -19.86
N LEU A 270 -12.23 -2.74 -18.88
CA LEU A 270 -11.45 -3.06 -17.69
C LEU A 270 -12.37 -3.10 -16.47
#